data_AF-A0A960BGR3-F1
#
_entry.id   AF-A0A960BGR3-F1
#
_cell.length_a   1.000
_cell.length_b   1.000
_cell.length_c   1.000
_cell.angle_alpha   90.00
_cell.angle_beta   90.00
_cell.angle_gamma   90.00
#
_symmetry.space_group_name_H-M   'P 1'
#
loop_
_entity.id
_entity.type
_entity.pdbx_description
1 polymer ?
#
loop_
_entity_poly.entity_id
_entity_poly.type
_entity_poly.pdbx_seq_one_letter_code
_entity_poly.pdbx_strand_id
1 'polypeptide(L)'
;MATEETEDSDDGRGIADRITGPLSRAFRSERTAGLVASAEDALWRFRRERKIGKGTLRATYVVGYRGYVAEGRAYARVRVTEEPVIPKPAEALTDPEVIRANLRRFAALSFPGVKVQLSLAGATDRMETDRHGYAAGTMTVGELVPGWHDYRVTTQPVDEDEEPAVARGRVLVPDPDAKVWVVSDIDDTVLQTGLAEGLTAVKTTLLGQAHTRRAVPGMATLYRALEAGRPGDGRSAFFYLSTGPWSLYSLLTDFMKVRGFPDGPLFLTDWGPQERYITRSGTEHKRQSLSRLAAHYPGRRFVLIGDSGQRDPYTYAEFAKARPESVAAIIIVDVGLAEQSEEVSAHSEHLIAEGVPFHFVADAREAAVILADMELITTESIDAVAGAYQRS
;
A
#
# COMPACT_ATOMS: atom_id res chain seq x y z
N MET A 1 13.42 74.22 -24.99
CA MET A 1 13.59 73.12 -24.02
C MET A 1 12.84 71.91 -24.54
N ALA A 2 13.56 71.03 -25.24
CA ALA A 2 13.27 69.60 -25.39
C ALA A 2 13.88 68.88 -24.15
N THR A 3 13.61 67.65 -23.71
CA THR A 3 13.22 66.30 -24.22
C THR A 3 12.64 65.53 -22.99
N GLU A 4 11.59 64.69 -23.03
CA GLU A 4 11.44 63.28 -23.48
C GLU A 4 12.01 62.18 -22.53
N GLU A 5 11.21 61.09 -22.37
CA GLU A 5 11.50 59.72 -21.84
C GLU A 5 11.60 59.50 -20.30
N THR A 6 11.18 58.41 -19.62
CA THR A 6 10.34 57.19 -19.75
C THR A 6 10.35 56.49 -18.36
N GLU A 7 9.57 55.39 -18.18
CA GLU A 7 9.58 54.40 -17.07
C GLU A 7 8.77 54.79 -15.81
N ASP A 8 7.93 53.96 -15.19
CA ASP A 8 7.48 52.59 -15.41
C ASP A 8 6.13 52.44 -14.65
N SER A 9 5.16 51.75 -15.24
CA SER A 9 3.86 51.48 -14.63
C SER A 9 3.61 49.98 -14.75
N ASP A 10 3.87 49.24 -13.66
CA ASP A 10 3.62 47.80 -13.61
C ASP A 10 2.23 47.50 -13.02
N ASP A 11 1.54 46.64 -13.74
CA ASP A 11 0.11 46.39 -13.74
C ASP A 11 -0.19 45.22 -12.79
N GLY A 12 -1.01 45.47 -11.78
CA GLY A 12 -1.49 44.48 -10.84
C GLY A 12 -2.50 43.52 -11.48
N ARG A 13 -2.07 42.66 -12.40
CA ARG A 13 -2.79 41.46 -12.85
C ARG A 13 -1.81 40.39 -13.36
N GLY A 14 -1.70 39.30 -12.61
CA GLY A 14 -1.43 37.99 -13.22
C GLY A 14 -0.38 37.14 -12.52
N ILE A 15 -0.79 36.32 -11.56
CA ILE A 15 -0.07 35.08 -11.19
C ILE A 15 -1.03 33.88 -10.94
N ALA A 16 -2.34 34.07 -10.80
CA ALA A 16 -3.27 32.97 -10.44
C ALA A 16 -3.85 32.15 -11.62
N ASP A 17 -3.52 32.42 -12.89
CA ASP A 17 -4.25 31.85 -14.04
C ASP A 17 -3.40 31.14 -15.10
N ARG A 18 -2.21 30.63 -14.73
CA ARG A 18 -1.30 29.94 -15.67
C ARG A 18 -0.79 28.57 -15.23
N ILE A 19 -1.60 27.72 -14.59
CA ILE A 19 -1.35 26.25 -14.56
C ILE A 19 -2.66 25.43 -14.66
N THR A 20 -3.60 25.85 -15.52
CA THR A 20 -4.73 25.00 -15.93
C THR A 20 -4.78 24.88 -17.44
N GLY A 21 -3.81 24.13 -17.99
CA GLY A 21 -3.79 23.80 -19.41
C GLY A 21 -5.00 22.93 -19.82
N PRO A 22 -5.40 22.98 -21.12
CA PRO A 22 -6.52 22.21 -21.68
C PRO A 22 -6.36 20.68 -21.59
N LEU A 23 -5.17 20.22 -21.18
CA LEU A 23 -4.83 18.82 -20.93
C LEU A 23 -5.57 18.21 -19.73
N SER A 24 -6.16 18.95 -18.79
CA SER A 24 -6.85 18.36 -17.63
C SER A 24 -8.33 18.02 -17.90
N ARG A 25 -8.93 18.62 -18.92
CA ARG A 25 -10.33 18.38 -19.33
C ARG A 25 -10.45 17.25 -20.36
N ALA A 26 -9.46 17.11 -21.24
CA ALA A 26 -9.45 16.09 -22.30
C ALA A 26 -9.38 14.66 -21.76
N PHE A 27 -8.81 14.40 -20.58
CA PHE A 27 -8.70 13.06 -19.99
C PHE A 27 -9.96 12.58 -19.25
N ARG A 28 -11.03 13.37 -19.20
CA ARG A 28 -12.28 13.03 -18.48
C ARG A 28 -13.34 12.35 -19.33
N SER A 29 -13.13 12.21 -20.64
CA SER A 29 -14.11 11.59 -21.53
C SER A 29 -13.85 10.09 -21.70
N GLU A 30 -14.91 9.29 -21.75
CA GLU A 30 -14.83 7.84 -22.06
C GLU A 30 -14.06 7.57 -23.35
N ARG A 31 -14.15 8.48 -24.34
CA ARG A 31 -13.35 8.42 -25.58
C ARG A 31 -11.85 8.45 -25.31
N THR A 32 -11.39 9.29 -24.39
CA THR A 32 -9.96 9.44 -24.10
C THR A 32 -9.43 8.25 -23.30
N ALA A 33 -10.23 7.71 -22.38
CA ALA A 33 -9.92 6.47 -21.68
C ALA A 33 -9.80 5.29 -22.66
N GLY A 34 -10.73 5.17 -23.61
CA GLY A 34 -10.69 4.18 -24.68
C GLY A 34 -9.46 4.32 -25.60
N LEU A 35 -9.08 5.55 -25.95
CA LEU A 35 -7.87 5.81 -26.74
C LEU A 35 -6.58 5.40 -25.99
N VAL A 36 -6.46 5.76 -24.70
CA VAL A 36 -5.32 5.32 -23.87
C VAL A 36 -5.27 3.81 -23.76
N ALA A 37 -6.40 3.15 -23.49
CA ALA A 37 -6.48 1.69 -23.42
C ALA A 37 -6.05 1.03 -24.74
N SER A 38 -6.56 1.51 -25.88
CA SER A 38 -6.19 0.98 -27.19
C SER A 38 -4.70 1.16 -27.53
N ALA A 39 -4.09 2.27 -27.09
CA ALA A 39 -2.66 2.52 -27.23
C ALA A 39 -1.82 1.59 -26.35
N GLU A 40 -2.25 1.32 -25.11
CA GLU A 40 -1.62 0.34 -24.22
C GLU A 40 -1.69 -1.08 -24.79
N ASP A 41 -2.84 -1.49 -25.33
CA ASP A 41 -3.02 -2.80 -25.97
C ASP A 41 -2.13 -2.97 -27.22
N ALA A 42 -2.01 -1.92 -28.02
CA ALA A 42 -1.12 -1.91 -29.19
C ALA A 42 0.35 -2.01 -28.77
N LEU A 43 0.76 -1.28 -27.73
CA LEU A 43 2.11 -1.34 -27.19
C LEU A 43 2.42 -2.73 -26.60
N TRP A 44 1.45 -3.33 -25.90
CA TRP A 44 1.57 -4.68 -25.36
C TRP A 44 1.76 -5.71 -26.49
N ARG A 45 0.88 -5.68 -27.51
CA ARG A 45 0.96 -6.58 -28.69
C ARG A 45 2.31 -6.47 -29.38
N PHE A 46 2.74 -5.23 -29.65
CA PHE A 46 4.04 -4.95 -30.25
C PHE A 46 5.21 -5.53 -29.43
N ARG A 47 5.20 -5.35 -28.10
CA ARG A 47 6.26 -5.87 -27.22
C ARG A 47 6.25 -7.40 -27.18
N ARG A 48 5.07 -8.02 -27.15
CA ARG A 48 4.91 -9.49 -27.20
C ARG A 48 5.45 -10.06 -28.51
N GLU A 49 4.97 -9.56 -29.65
CA GLU A 49 5.41 -10.01 -30.98
C GLU A 49 6.90 -9.84 -31.18
N ARG A 50 7.47 -8.70 -30.76
CA ARG A 50 8.92 -8.46 -30.81
C ARG A 50 9.71 -9.45 -29.96
N LYS A 51 9.19 -9.88 -28.80
CA LYS A 51 9.86 -10.87 -27.94
C LYS A 51 9.77 -12.28 -28.49
N ILE A 52 8.61 -12.66 -29.03
CA ILE A 52 8.39 -13.94 -29.73
C ILE A 52 9.30 -14.04 -30.94
N GLY A 53 9.31 -13.02 -31.81
CA GLY A 53 10.16 -13.00 -33.01
C GLY A 53 11.67 -13.01 -32.70
N LYS A 54 12.07 -12.66 -31.47
CA LYS A 54 13.47 -12.74 -30.99
C LYS A 54 13.77 -13.98 -30.15
N GLY A 55 12.79 -14.84 -29.85
CA GLY A 55 12.96 -15.98 -28.94
C GLY A 55 13.34 -15.58 -27.50
N THR A 56 12.92 -14.39 -27.05
CA THR A 56 13.32 -13.82 -25.74
C THR A 56 12.18 -13.80 -24.72
N LEU A 57 10.99 -14.32 -25.09
CA LEU A 57 9.87 -14.46 -24.19
C LEU A 57 10.19 -15.56 -23.16
N ARG A 58 10.13 -15.23 -21.88
CA ARG A 58 10.36 -16.20 -20.79
C ARG A 58 9.08 -16.92 -20.37
N ALA A 59 9.25 -17.91 -19.50
CA ALA A 59 8.16 -18.69 -18.94
C ALA A 59 7.12 -17.83 -18.21
N THR A 60 5.91 -18.39 -18.09
CA THR A 60 4.83 -17.84 -17.29
C THR A 60 5.21 -17.86 -15.82
N TYR A 61 5.08 -16.71 -15.16
CA TYR A 61 5.39 -16.51 -13.76
C TYR A 61 4.18 -15.99 -13.02
N VAL A 62 3.88 -16.63 -11.89
CA VAL A 62 2.68 -16.36 -11.09
C VAL A 62 3.10 -15.93 -9.70
N VAL A 63 2.43 -14.91 -9.16
CA VAL A 63 2.61 -14.45 -7.79
C VAL A 63 1.26 -14.52 -7.08
N GLY A 64 1.22 -15.20 -5.92
CA GLY A 64 0.11 -15.11 -4.97
C GLY A 64 0.43 -14.06 -3.90
N TYR A 65 -0.42 -13.03 -3.77
CA TYR A 65 -0.25 -11.99 -2.75
C TYR A 65 -0.87 -12.38 -1.41
N ARG A 66 -0.50 -11.66 -0.35
CA ARG A 66 -1.12 -11.81 0.97
C ARG A 66 -2.56 -11.31 0.91
N GLY A 67 -3.48 -12.15 1.36
CA GLY A 67 -4.90 -11.87 1.48
C GLY A 67 -5.40 -12.10 2.91
N TYR A 68 -6.71 -12.16 3.09
CA TYR A 68 -7.33 -12.36 4.40
C TYR A 68 -8.64 -13.14 4.29
N VAL A 69 -9.11 -13.66 5.42
CA VAL A 69 -10.39 -14.36 5.53
C VAL A 69 -11.37 -13.49 6.31
N ALA A 70 -12.53 -13.25 5.73
CA ALA A 70 -13.65 -12.57 6.36
C ALA A 70 -14.96 -13.23 5.95
N GLU A 71 -15.92 -13.32 6.87
CA GLU A 71 -17.27 -13.83 6.56
C GLU A 71 -17.27 -15.21 5.86
N GLY A 72 -16.36 -16.12 6.26
CA GLY A 72 -16.20 -17.45 5.64
C GLY A 72 -15.63 -17.43 4.21
N ARG A 73 -15.07 -16.30 3.77
CA ARG A 73 -14.48 -16.12 2.45
C ARG A 73 -13.02 -15.71 2.54
N ALA A 74 -12.14 -16.41 1.83
CA ALA A 74 -10.75 -16.03 1.63
C ALA A 74 -10.64 -15.08 0.44
N TYR A 75 -10.23 -13.84 0.68
CA TYR A 75 -9.97 -12.81 -0.31
C TYR A 75 -8.50 -12.90 -0.73
N ALA A 76 -8.26 -13.17 -2.01
CA ALA A 76 -6.91 -13.31 -2.54
C ALA A 76 -6.75 -12.54 -3.84
N ARG A 77 -5.51 -12.09 -4.09
CA ARG A 77 -5.11 -11.44 -5.33
C ARG A 77 -3.86 -12.11 -5.86
N VAL A 78 -3.80 -12.26 -7.17
CA VAL A 78 -2.68 -12.86 -7.87
C VAL A 78 -2.25 -11.98 -9.04
N ARG A 79 -1.04 -12.22 -9.53
CA ARG A 79 -0.54 -11.62 -10.76
C ARG A 79 0.15 -12.66 -11.62
N VAL A 80 -0.12 -12.64 -12.92
CA VAL A 80 0.56 -13.44 -13.93
C VAL A 80 1.33 -12.52 -14.86
N THR A 81 2.63 -12.77 -14.97
CA THR A 81 3.54 -12.03 -15.85
C THR A 81 4.52 -12.99 -16.51
N GLU A 82 5.29 -12.49 -17.46
CA GLU A 82 6.54 -13.10 -17.84
C GLU A 82 7.50 -13.16 -16.64
N GLU A 83 8.30 -14.22 -16.56
CA GLU A 83 9.32 -14.36 -15.52
C GLU A 83 10.26 -13.13 -15.47
N PRO A 84 10.31 -12.42 -14.33
CA PRO A 84 11.16 -11.25 -14.19
C PRO A 84 12.63 -11.65 -14.14
N VAL A 85 13.52 -10.82 -14.69
CA VAL A 85 14.96 -11.00 -14.44
C VAL A 85 15.24 -10.53 -13.02
N ILE A 86 15.57 -11.47 -12.14
CA ILE A 86 16.08 -11.15 -10.80
C ILE A 86 17.62 -11.14 -10.90
N PRO A 87 18.28 -9.99 -10.76
CA PRO A 87 19.74 -9.91 -10.73
C PRO A 87 20.26 -10.45 -9.39
N LYS A 88 21.52 -10.91 -9.36
CA LYS A 88 22.19 -11.28 -8.11
C LYS A 88 22.26 -10.07 -7.18
N PRO A 89 22.16 -10.25 -5.84
CA PRO A 89 22.32 -9.15 -4.90
C PRO A 89 23.71 -8.54 -5.09
N ALA A 90 23.79 -7.26 -5.44
CA ALA A 90 25.04 -6.51 -5.47
C ALA A 90 25.18 -5.69 -4.18
N GLU A 91 26.38 -5.70 -3.60
CA GLU A 91 26.68 -5.11 -2.29
C GLU A 91 26.76 -3.57 -2.29
N ALA A 92 26.76 -2.91 -3.45
CA ALA A 92 26.84 -1.44 -3.55
C ALA A 92 25.91 -0.85 -4.63
N LEU A 93 25.25 0.27 -4.30
CA LEU A 93 24.03 0.79 -4.95
C LEU A 93 24.18 2.03 -5.83
N THR A 94 25.40 2.49 -6.06
CA THR A 94 25.65 3.57 -7.02
C THR A 94 25.80 3.04 -8.45
N ASP A 95 25.66 1.73 -8.65
CA ASP A 95 25.85 1.07 -9.93
C ASP A 95 24.62 1.19 -10.86
N PRO A 96 24.75 1.84 -12.04
CA PRO A 96 23.71 1.89 -13.06
C PRO A 96 23.17 0.51 -13.49
N GLU A 97 23.94 -0.57 -13.31
CA GLU A 97 23.51 -1.93 -13.60
C GLU A 97 22.44 -2.42 -12.64
N VAL A 98 22.56 -2.16 -11.33
CA VAL A 98 21.57 -2.51 -10.29
C VAL A 98 20.27 -1.73 -10.48
N ILE A 99 20.40 -0.46 -10.83
CA ILE A 99 19.28 0.43 -11.19
C ILE A 99 18.54 -0.10 -12.42
N ARG A 100 19.28 -0.43 -13.49
CA ARG A 100 18.73 -0.99 -14.72
C ARG A 100 18.08 -2.36 -14.48
N ALA A 101 18.65 -3.15 -13.58
CA ALA A 101 18.15 -4.42 -13.11
C ALA A 101 16.78 -4.29 -12.40
N ASN A 102 16.68 -3.39 -11.43
CA ASN A 102 15.43 -3.07 -10.74
C ASN A 102 14.38 -2.55 -11.73
N LEU A 103 14.78 -1.73 -12.71
CA LEU A 103 13.89 -1.26 -13.76
C LEU A 103 13.37 -2.41 -14.66
N ARG A 104 14.17 -3.46 -14.89
CA ARG A 104 13.76 -4.65 -15.65
C ARG A 104 12.71 -5.49 -14.89
N ARG A 105 12.71 -5.49 -13.56
CA ARG A 105 11.64 -6.10 -12.73
C ARG A 105 10.27 -5.46 -13.02
N PHE A 106 10.25 -4.14 -13.24
CA PHE A 106 9.05 -3.40 -13.62
C PHE A 106 8.68 -3.50 -15.11
N ALA A 107 9.58 -4.02 -15.94
CA ALA A 107 9.40 -4.15 -17.39
C ALA A 107 8.97 -5.55 -17.84
N ALA A 108 8.72 -6.48 -16.91
CA ALA A 108 8.14 -7.80 -17.20
C ALA A 108 6.79 -7.63 -17.91
N LEU A 109 6.56 -8.41 -18.97
CA LEU A 109 5.31 -8.32 -19.72
C LEU A 109 4.19 -8.89 -18.85
N SER A 110 3.09 -8.16 -18.70
CA SER A 110 1.87 -8.69 -18.08
C SER A 110 1.19 -9.69 -19.01
N PHE A 111 0.60 -10.77 -18.47
CA PHE A 111 -0.13 -11.76 -19.26
C PHE A 111 -1.64 -11.65 -18.98
N PRO A 112 -2.40 -10.99 -19.87
CA PRO A 112 -3.85 -10.81 -19.71
C PRO A 112 -4.65 -12.02 -20.22
N GLY A 113 -5.86 -12.20 -19.70
CA GLY A 113 -6.75 -13.30 -20.10
C GLY A 113 -6.32 -14.68 -19.61
N VAL A 114 -5.33 -14.76 -18.72
CA VAL A 114 -4.85 -16.03 -18.18
C VAL A 114 -5.82 -16.52 -17.13
N LYS A 115 -6.41 -17.69 -17.36
CA LYS A 115 -7.24 -18.37 -16.38
C LYS A 115 -6.36 -18.94 -15.27
N VAL A 116 -6.73 -18.68 -14.03
CA VAL A 116 -6.03 -19.16 -12.85
C VAL A 116 -7.02 -19.80 -11.88
N GLN A 117 -6.58 -20.88 -11.25
CA GLN A 117 -7.32 -21.56 -10.19
C GLN A 117 -6.62 -21.32 -8.85
N LEU A 118 -7.40 -20.93 -7.84
CA LEU A 118 -6.96 -20.91 -6.46
C LEU A 118 -7.45 -22.14 -5.71
N SER A 119 -6.66 -22.61 -4.74
CA SER A 119 -7.06 -23.68 -3.83
C SER A 119 -6.52 -23.47 -2.41
N LEU A 120 -7.37 -23.69 -1.41
CA LEU A 120 -7.10 -23.50 0.02
C LEU A 120 -8.03 -24.43 0.79
N ALA A 121 -7.47 -25.32 1.61
CA ALA A 121 -8.25 -26.23 2.46
C ALA A 121 -9.41 -26.97 1.72
N GLY A 122 -9.17 -27.40 0.48
CA GLY A 122 -10.18 -28.08 -0.35
C GLY A 122 -11.18 -27.15 -1.08
N ALA A 123 -11.28 -25.88 -0.69
CA ALA A 123 -12.02 -24.89 -1.45
C ALA A 123 -11.24 -24.47 -2.70
N THR A 124 -11.96 -24.21 -3.80
CA THR A 124 -11.36 -23.71 -5.04
C THR A 124 -12.17 -22.59 -5.65
N ASP A 125 -11.50 -21.66 -6.33
CA ASP A 125 -12.14 -20.63 -7.15
C ASP A 125 -11.36 -20.44 -8.45
N ARG A 126 -12.02 -19.91 -9.48
CA ARG A 126 -11.40 -19.63 -10.79
C ARG A 126 -11.58 -18.16 -11.13
N MET A 127 -10.52 -17.55 -11.64
CA MET A 127 -10.52 -16.17 -12.10
C MET A 127 -9.67 -16.01 -13.36
N GLU A 128 -9.77 -14.84 -13.97
CA GLU A 128 -9.06 -14.49 -15.19
C GLU A 128 -8.29 -13.18 -14.98
N THR A 129 -7.06 -13.11 -15.49
CA THR A 129 -6.25 -11.90 -15.36
C THR A 129 -6.74 -10.76 -16.25
N ASP A 130 -6.74 -9.55 -15.69
CA ASP A 130 -6.99 -8.32 -16.41
C ASP A 130 -5.84 -7.96 -17.36
N ARG A 131 -5.98 -6.84 -18.08
CA ARG A 131 -4.95 -6.37 -19.03
C ARG A 131 -3.56 -6.12 -18.41
N HIS A 132 -3.48 -5.94 -17.09
CA HIS A 132 -2.23 -5.74 -16.36
C HIS A 132 -1.71 -7.04 -15.71
N GLY A 133 -2.38 -8.16 -15.97
CA GLY A 133 -2.01 -9.47 -15.47
C GLY A 133 -2.49 -9.73 -14.05
N TYR A 134 -3.34 -8.89 -13.46
CA TYR A 134 -3.86 -9.10 -12.10
C TYR A 134 -5.21 -9.81 -12.12
N ALA A 135 -5.45 -10.65 -11.13
CA ALA A 135 -6.77 -11.19 -10.85
C ALA A 135 -7.04 -11.17 -9.35
N ALA A 136 -8.27 -10.84 -8.96
CA ALA A 136 -8.71 -10.87 -7.57
C ALA A 136 -10.00 -11.70 -7.48
N GLY A 137 -10.08 -12.55 -6.46
CA GLY A 137 -11.22 -13.44 -6.28
C GLY A 137 -11.43 -13.81 -4.82
N THR A 138 -12.49 -14.58 -4.60
CA THR A 138 -12.89 -15.01 -3.26
C THR A 138 -13.21 -16.48 -3.24
N MET A 139 -12.64 -17.21 -2.30
CA MET A 139 -12.95 -18.63 -2.11
C MET A 139 -13.80 -18.79 -0.87
N THR A 140 -14.93 -19.48 -0.98
CA THR A 140 -15.70 -19.85 0.21
C THR A 140 -14.94 -20.95 0.94
N VAL A 141 -14.49 -20.65 2.16
CA VAL A 141 -13.69 -21.55 2.99
C VAL A 141 -14.50 -22.02 4.18
N GLY A 142 -14.22 -23.23 4.66
CA GLY A 142 -14.75 -23.71 5.94
C GLY A 142 -14.14 -22.98 7.13
N GLU A 143 -14.40 -23.50 8.33
CA GLU A 143 -13.75 -23.00 9.54
C GLU A 143 -12.24 -23.24 9.47
N LEU A 144 -11.49 -22.14 9.56
CA LEU A 144 -10.04 -22.15 9.63
C LEU A 144 -9.61 -21.62 10.99
N VAL A 145 -8.59 -22.22 11.58
CA VAL A 145 -7.99 -21.71 12.82
C VAL A 145 -7.35 -20.33 12.59
N PRO A 146 -7.31 -19.45 13.60
CA PRO A 146 -6.58 -18.19 13.51
C PRO A 146 -5.13 -18.36 13.05
N GLY A 147 -4.64 -17.41 12.23
CA GLY A 147 -3.28 -17.41 11.72
C GLY A 147 -3.19 -17.44 10.19
N TRP A 148 -1.97 -17.68 9.69
CA TRP A 148 -1.66 -17.66 8.25
C TRP A 148 -1.88 -19.03 7.61
N HIS A 149 -2.57 -19.05 6.46
CA HIS A 149 -2.80 -20.26 5.67
C HIS A 149 -2.28 -20.09 4.24
N ASP A 150 -1.56 -21.09 3.74
CA ASP A 150 -1.07 -21.13 2.36
C ASP A 150 -2.21 -21.50 1.39
N TYR A 151 -2.42 -20.69 0.35
CA TYR A 151 -3.23 -21.07 -0.80
C TYR A 151 -2.33 -21.29 -2.02
N ARG A 152 -2.74 -22.21 -2.90
CA ARG A 152 -2.05 -22.51 -4.14
C ARG A 152 -2.73 -21.80 -5.30
N VAL A 153 -1.91 -21.24 -6.20
CA VAL A 153 -2.32 -20.67 -7.48
C VAL A 153 -1.80 -21.56 -8.59
N THR A 154 -2.63 -21.85 -9.59
CA THR A 154 -2.23 -22.62 -10.78
C THR A 154 -2.82 -21.96 -12.02
N THR A 155 -1.99 -21.65 -13.01
CA THR A 155 -2.48 -21.19 -14.32
C THR A 155 -3.09 -22.36 -15.08
N GLN A 156 -4.07 -22.08 -15.92
CA GLN A 156 -4.55 -23.03 -16.91
C GLN A 156 -3.87 -22.69 -18.24
N PRO A 157 -2.95 -23.54 -18.72
CA PRO A 157 -2.31 -23.35 -20.02
C PRO A 157 -3.34 -23.30 -21.13
N VAL A 158 -3.06 -22.52 -22.17
CA VAL A 158 -3.90 -22.47 -23.37
C VAL A 158 -3.50 -23.57 -24.36
N ASP A 159 -2.20 -23.84 -24.45
CA ASP A 159 -1.63 -24.87 -25.31
C ASP A 159 -1.39 -26.17 -24.50
N GLU A 160 -1.67 -27.33 -25.09
CA GLU A 160 -1.53 -28.64 -24.43
C GLU A 160 -0.08 -28.96 -24.02
N ASP A 161 0.91 -28.33 -24.69
CA ASP A 161 2.33 -28.52 -24.44
C ASP A 161 2.91 -27.55 -23.38
N GLU A 162 2.13 -26.56 -22.89
CA GLU A 162 2.58 -25.60 -21.88
C GLU A 162 2.33 -26.14 -20.47
N GLU A 163 3.36 -26.17 -19.62
CA GLU A 163 3.22 -26.57 -18.22
C GLU A 163 2.50 -25.48 -17.40
N PRO A 164 1.55 -25.84 -16.51
CA PRO A 164 0.94 -24.91 -15.58
C PRO A 164 1.98 -24.25 -14.66
N ALA A 165 1.98 -22.92 -14.61
CA ALA A 165 2.74 -22.19 -13.62
C ALA A 165 2.04 -22.27 -12.26
N VAL A 166 2.80 -22.61 -11.22
CA VAL A 166 2.29 -22.79 -9.85
C VAL A 166 2.98 -21.81 -8.90
N ALA A 167 2.18 -21.19 -8.04
CA ALA A 167 2.67 -20.33 -6.96
C ALA A 167 1.93 -20.60 -5.66
N ARG A 168 2.49 -20.06 -4.56
CA ARG A 168 1.82 -20.00 -3.26
C ARG A 168 1.59 -18.54 -2.88
N GLY A 169 0.44 -18.26 -2.30
CA GLY A 169 0.18 -17.06 -1.53
C GLY A 169 -0.29 -17.42 -0.13
N ARG A 170 -0.54 -16.41 0.70
CA ARG A 170 -1.01 -16.63 2.09
C ARG A 170 -2.26 -15.81 2.36
N VAL A 171 -3.21 -16.34 3.13
CA VAL A 171 -4.31 -15.56 3.70
C VAL A 171 -4.25 -15.57 5.21
N LEU A 172 -4.54 -14.42 5.83
CA LEU A 172 -4.64 -14.28 7.27
C LEU A 172 -6.07 -14.55 7.72
N VAL A 173 -6.25 -15.46 8.67
CA VAL A 173 -7.46 -15.57 9.48
C VAL A 173 -7.19 -14.77 10.76
N PRO A 174 -7.79 -13.59 10.94
CA PRO A 174 -7.58 -12.79 12.14
C PRO A 174 -8.00 -13.53 13.41
N ASP A 175 -7.31 -13.27 14.51
CA ASP A 175 -7.63 -13.85 15.81
C ASP A 175 -8.89 -13.18 16.38
N PRO A 176 -9.97 -13.94 16.65
CA PRO A 176 -11.19 -13.39 17.22
C PRO A 176 -11.02 -12.97 18.69
N ASP A 177 -10.00 -13.44 19.40
CA ASP A 177 -9.74 -13.11 20.79
C ASP A 177 -8.81 -11.88 20.93
N ALA A 178 -8.32 -11.32 19.83
CA ALA A 178 -7.57 -10.08 19.85
C ALA A 178 -8.47 -8.89 20.22
N LYS A 179 -8.03 -8.08 21.19
CA LYS A 179 -8.76 -6.90 21.69
C LYS A 179 -8.95 -5.83 20.60
N VAL A 180 -7.96 -5.65 19.74
CA VAL A 180 -7.95 -4.72 18.62
C VAL A 180 -7.21 -5.31 17.45
N TRP A 181 -7.49 -4.83 16.24
CA TRP A 181 -6.64 -5.06 15.07
C TRP A 181 -6.01 -3.74 14.62
N VAL A 182 -4.94 -3.79 13.85
CA VAL A 182 -4.18 -2.61 13.45
C VAL A 182 -4.35 -2.36 11.95
N VAL A 183 -4.72 -1.14 11.60
CA VAL A 183 -4.62 -0.64 10.22
C VAL A 183 -3.55 0.43 10.19
N SER A 184 -2.49 0.19 9.43
CA SER A 184 -1.34 1.09 9.34
C SER A 184 -1.17 1.60 7.92
N ASP A 185 -0.90 2.89 7.75
CA ASP A 185 -0.29 3.36 6.53
C ASP A 185 1.15 2.84 6.41
N ILE A 186 1.64 2.68 5.18
CA ILE A 186 3.03 2.30 4.90
C ILE A 186 3.87 3.53 4.55
N ASP A 187 3.32 4.38 3.69
CA ASP A 187 4.03 5.48 3.08
C ASP A 187 4.35 6.52 4.17
N ASP A 188 5.60 6.90 4.41
CA ASP A 188 6.04 7.83 5.47
C ASP A 188 5.79 7.41 6.95
N THR A 189 4.99 6.38 7.19
CA THR A 189 4.75 5.77 8.52
C THR A 189 5.64 4.54 8.79
N VAL A 190 5.89 3.72 7.76
CA VAL A 190 6.76 2.52 7.83
C VAL A 190 8.07 2.75 7.06
N LEU A 191 8.02 3.60 6.04
CA LEU A 191 9.11 3.94 5.15
C LEU A 191 9.39 5.44 5.21
N GLN A 192 10.60 5.87 5.59
CA GLN A 192 11.00 7.27 5.39
C GLN A 192 11.23 7.50 3.89
N THR A 193 10.20 7.94 3.18
CA THR A 193 10.21 8.08 1.73
C THR A 193 9.59 9.42 1.44
N GLY A 194 10.35 10.52 1.35
CA GLY A 194 9.83 11.86 1.06
C GLY A 194 8.98 11.93 -0.22
N LEU A 195 7.75 11.41 -0.17
CA LEU A 195 6.85 11.10 -1.29
C LEU A 195 5.98 12.30 -1.65
N ALA A 196 6.21 13.43 -0.99
CA ALA A 196 5.60 14.72 -1.29
C ALA A 196 5.78 15.17 -2.77
N GLU A 197 6.65 14.52 -3.54
CA GLU A 197 7.02 14.93 -4.91
C GLU A 197 6.73 13.88 -6.00
N GLY A 198 5.50 13.37 -6.07
CA GLY A 198 4.93 12.78 -7.29
C GLY A 198 5.67 11.59 -7.95
N LEU A 199 5.20 11.24 -9.16
CA LEU A 199 5.57 10.01 -9.89
C LEU A 199 7.08 9.86 -10.20
N THR A 200 7.81 10.99 -10.21
CA THR A 200 9.24 11.04 -10.53
C THR A 200 10.11 10.69 -9.33
N ALA A 201 9.74 11.14 -8.12
CA ALA A 201 10.42 10.76 -6.88
C ALA A 201 10.26 9.27 -6.60
N VAL A 202 9.10 8.69 -6.90
CA VAL A 202 8.88 7.24 -6.82
C VAL A 202 9.91 6.50 -7.67
N LYS A 203 10.10 6.84 -8.96
CA LYS A 203 11.10 6.15 -9.79
C LYS A 203 12.53 6.31 -9.27
N THR A 204 12.95 7.48 -8.80
CA THR A 204 14.32 7.70 -8.31
C THR A 204 14.56 7.06 -6.93
N THR A 205 13.56 7.12 -6.04
CA THR A 205 13.60 6.54 -4.68
C THR A 205 13.41 5.03 -4.68
N LEU A 206 12.67 4.46 -5.64
CA LEU A 206 12.51 3.01 -5.82
C LEU A 206 13.77 2.29 -6.28
N LEU A 207 14.73 3.03 -6.84
CA LEU A 207 15.98 2.48 -7.37
C LEU A 207 17.04 2.24 -6.27
N GLY A 208 16.88 2.87 -5.10
CA GLY A 208 17.66 2.54 -3.88
C GLY A 208 17.10 1.31 -3.16
N GLN A 209 17.97 0.49 -2.57
CA GLN A 209 17.61 -0.74 -1.84
C GLN A 209 16.51 -0.47 -0.80
N ALA A 210 15.67 -1.46 -0.57
CA ALA A 210 14.89 -1.54 0.67
C ALA A 210 15.79 -1.40 1.92
N HIS A 211 17.02 -1.91 1.87
CA HIS A 211 17.98 -1.86 2.97
C HIS A 211 18.53 -0.45 3.30
N THR A 212 18.49 0.50 2.35
CA THR A 212 18.91 1.90 2.59
C THR A 212 17.77 2.80 3.06
N ARG A 213 16.51 2.34 2.97
CA ARG A 213 15.37 3.07 3.53
C ARG A 213 15.39 2.93 5.05
N ARG A 214 15.37 4.05 5.78
CA ARG A 214 15.28 4.03 7.23
C ARG A 214 13.82 3.77 7.62
N ALA A 215 13.60 2.78 8.48
CA ALA A 215 12.33 2.62 9.16
C ALA A 215 12.20 3.76 10.18
N VAL A 216 10.98 4.19 10.47
CA VAL A 216 10.74 5.12 11.57
C VAL A 216 11.26 4.47 12.87
N PRO A 217 12.20 5.11 13.59
CA PRO A 217 12.80 4.55 14.79
C PRO A 217 11.77 4.00 15.78
N GLY A 218 12.00 2.79 16.30
CA GLY A 218 11.13 2.14 17.29
C GLY A 218 9.80 1.57 16.76
N MET A 219 9.30 1.97 15.59
CA MET A 219 7.97 1.59 15.11
C MET A 219 7.79 0.08 14.87
N ALA A 220 8.79 -0.60 14.32
CA ALA A 220 8.71 -2.06 14.15
C ALA A 220 8.57 -2.79 15.51
N THR A 221 9.21 -2.27 16.56
CA THR A 221 9.07 -2.82 17.92
C THR A 221 7.70 -2.52 18.51
N LEU A 222 7.18 -1.30 18.30
CA LEU A 222 5.82 -0.95 18.71
C LEU A 222 4.78 -1.86 18.04
N TYR A 223 4.95 -2.13 16.74
CA TYR A 223 4.00 -2.96 15.98
C TYR A 223 4.04 -4.41 16.45
N ARG A 224 5.22 -4.94 16.77
CA ARG A 224 5.33 -6.28 17.38
C ARG A 224 4.69 -6.34 18.77
N ALA A 225 4.77 -5.27 19.56
CA ALA A 225 4.07 -5.19 20.84
C ALA A 225 2.54 -5.20 20.65
N LEU A 226 2.01 -4.44 19.68
CA LEU A 226 0.59 -4.48 19.32
C LEU A 226 0.15 -5.84 18.77
N GLU A 227 0.97 -6.49 17.94
CA GLU A 227 0.69 -7.85 17.42
C GLU A 227 0.62 -8.87 18.55
N ALA A 228 1.46 -8.71 19.58
CA ALA A 228 1.50 -9.59 20.74
C ALA A 228 0.32 -9.35 21.70
N GLY A 229 -0.16 -8.11 21.84
CA GLY A 229 -1.19 -7.74 22.80
C GLY A 229 -0.74 -7.91 24.25
N ARG A 230 -1.68 -8.01 25.20
CA ARG A 230 -1.40 -8.35 26.60
C ARG A 230 -1.50 -9.87 26.83
N PRO A 231 -0.90 -10.40 27.91
CA PRO A 231 -1.11 -11.79 28.29
C PRO A 231 -2.60 -12.14 28.40
N GLY A 232 -3.05 -13.13 27.63
CA GLY A 232 -4.44 -13.56 27.57
C GLY A 232 -5.23 -13.02 26.38
N ASP A 233 -4.71 -12.02 25.67
CA ASP A 233 -5.30 -11.54 24.41
C ASP A 233 -4.90 -12.45 23.24
N GLY A 234 -5.77 -12.55 22.24
CA GLY A 234 -5.41 -13.08 20.93
C GLY A 234 -4.45 -12.15 20.17
N ARG A 235 -3.78 -12.66 19.14
CA ARG A 235 -2.80 -11.86 18.37
C ARG A 235 -3.48 -10.85 17.46
N SER A 236 -3.15 -9.57 17.59
CA SER A 236 -3.73 -8.51 16.76
C SER A 236 -3.35 -8.69 15.29
N ALA A 237 -4.35 -8.72 14.41
CA ALA A 237 -4.12 -8.73 12.97
C ALA A 237 -3.63 -7.36 12.47
N PHE A 238 -2.72 -7.37 11.49
CA PHE A 238 -2.24 -6.16 10.83
C PHE A 238 -2.75 -6.09 9.39
N PHE A 239 -3.30 -4.94 9.01
CA PHE A 239 -3.67 -4.59 7.65
C PHE A 239 -2.92 -3.32 7.25
N TYR A 240 -2.29 -3.33 6.08
CA TYR A 240 -1.47 -2.21 5.64
C TYR A 240 -2.10 -1.50 4.45
N LEU A 241 -2.20 -0.18 4.53
CA LEU A 241 -2.65 0.69 3.43
C LEU A 241 -1.44 1.36 2.80
N SER A 242 -1.47 1.57 1.49
CA SER A 242 -0.49 2.41 0.79
C SER A 242 -1.12 2.96 -0.47
N THR A 243 -0.69 4.17 -0.83
CA THR A 243 -1.04 4.80 -2.09
C THR A 243 -0.17 4.29 -3.25
N GLY A 244 0.89 3.55 -2.94
CA GLY A 244 1.81 2.94 -3.89
C GLY A 244 1.17 1.84 -4.76
N PRO A 245 1.67 1.62 -6.00
CA PRO A 245 1.17 0.58 -6.88
C PRO A 245 1.42 -0.85 -6.38
N TRP A 246 0.59 -1.79 -6.83
CA TRP A 246 0.85 -3.24 -6.66
C TRP A 246 2.20 -3.73 -7.21
N SER A 247 2.82 -3.01 -8.14
CA SER A 247 4.17 -3.34 -8.61
C SER A 247 5.23 -3.22 -7.51
N LEU A 248 4.96 -2.49 -6.43
CA LEU A 248 5.84 -2.34 -5.28
C LEU A 248 5.71 -3.46 -4.25
N TYR A 249 4.71 -4.33 -4.39
CA TYR A 249 4.35 -5.31 -3.38
C TYR A 249 5.56 -6.05 -2.80
N SER A 250 6.37 -6.71 -3.64
CA SER A 250 7.46 -7.52 -3.09
C SER A 250 8.62 -6.67 -2.54
N LEU A 251 8.81 -5.44 -3.01
CA LEU A 251 9.76 -4.50 -2.37
C LEU A 251 9.30 -4.13 -0.96
N LEU A 252 8.00 -3.84 -0.78
CA LEU A 252 7.41 -3.49 0.50
C LEU A 252 7.45 -4.67 1.47
N THR A 253 7.03 -5.86 1.04
CA THR A 253 7.05 -7.04 1.92
C THR A 253 8.46 -7.47 2.32
N ASP A 254 9.44 -7.35 1.40
CA ASP A 254 10.84 -7.65 1.72
C ASP A 254 11.40 -6.64 2.73
N PHE A 255 11.10 -5.35 2.55
CA PHE A 255 11.46 -4.30 3.51
C PHE A 255 10.88 -4.59 4.90
N MET A 256 9.57 -4.82 4.98
CA MET A 256 8.86 -5.06 6.22
C MET A 256 9.43 -6.28 6.96
N LYS A 257 9.70 -7.36 6.22
CA LYS A 257 10.33 -8.57 6.75
C LYS A 257 11.73 -8.29 7.31
N VAL A 258 12.58 -7.59 6.55
CA VAL A 258 13.95 -7.25 6.96
C VAL A 258 13.96 -6.35 8.19
N ARG A 259 13.00 -5.43 8.30
CA ARG A 259 12.87 -4.51 9.45
C ARG A 259 12.07 -5.10 10.62
N GLY A 260 11.51 -6.30 10.47
CA GLY A 260 10.78 -6.99 11.51
C GLY A 260 9.40 -6.39 11.82
N PHE A 261 8.74 -5.77 10.84
CA PHE A 261 7.32 -5.44 10.96
C PHE A 261 6.48 -6.72 10.89
N PRO A 262 5.33 -6.79 11.60
CA PRO A 262 4.38 -7.89 11.47
C PRO A 262 3.98 -8.17 10.02
N ASP A 263 3.73 -9.44 9.71
CA ASP A 263 3.15 -9.81 8.44
C ASP A 263 1.68 -9.38 8.43
N GLY A 264 1.23 -8.73 7.34
CA GLY A 264 -0.18 -8.38 7.13
C GLY A 264 -0.56 -8.37 5.64
N PRO A 265 -1.86 -8.41 5.31
CA PRO A 265 -2.35 -8.11 3.96
C PRO A 265 -2.08 -6.65 3.60
N LEU A 266 -1.73 -6.40 2.34
CA LEU A 266 -1.45 -5.06 1.82
C LEU A 266 -2.58 -4.63 0.87
N PHE A 267 -3.12 -3.42 1.09
CA PHE A 267 -4.09 -2.75 0.24
C PHE A 267 -3.36 -1.67 -0.54
N LEU A 268 -2.84 -2.06 -1.71
CA LEU A 268 -2.13 -1.17 -2.63
C LEU A 268 -3.07 -0.66 -3.73
N THR A 269 -2.65 0.39 -4.45
CA THR A 269 -3.47 0.97 -5.52
C THR A 269 -3.27 0.24 -6.86
N ASP A 270 -4.37 0.07 -7.59
CA ASP A 270 -4.36 -0.41 -8.97
C ASP A 270 -4.11 0.79 -9.90
N TRP A 271 -2.87 0.94 -10.37
CA TRP A 271 -2.57 1.87 -11.47
C TRP A 271 -2.91 1.17 -12.79
N GLY A 272 -4.18 1.28 -13.20
CA GLY A 272 -4.68 0.75 -14.47
C GLY A 272 -6.06 1.33 -14.79
N PRO A 273 -6.38 1.70 -16.05
CA PRO A 273 -7.65 2.36 -16.39
C PRO A 273 -8.86 1.40 -16.36
N GLN A 274 -9.27 0.91 -15.19
CA GLN A 274 -10.59 0.26 -15.06
C GLN A 274 -11.67 1.34 -15.14
N GLU A 275 -12.75 1.05 -15.87
CA GLU A 275 -13.84 1.96 -16.27
C GLU A 275 -14.66 2.56 -15.10
N ARG A 276 -14.25 2.37 -13.83
CA ARG A 276 -15.02 2.89 -12.67
C ARG A 276 -14.26 3.66 -11.60
N TYR A 277 -12.95 3.84 -11.69
CA TYR A 277 -12.25 4.65 -10.68
C TYR A 277 -11.11 5.47 -11.29
N ILE A 278 -11.47 6.47 -12.10
CA ILE A 278 -10.57 7.59 -12.41
C ILE A 278 -10.85 8.71 -11.41
N THR A 279 -10.61 8.43 -10.13
CA THR A 279 -10.36 9.48 -9.13
C THR A 279 -9.08 9.12 -8.40
N ARG A 280 -8.00 9.78 -8.82
CA ARG A 280 -6.76 9.88 -8.03
C ARG A 280 -7.07 10.61 -6.73
N SER A 281 -7.41 9.88 -5.69
CA SER A 281 -7.01 10.32 -4.35
C SER A 281 -6.62 9.08 -3.56
N GLY A 282 -5.36 9.02 -3.12
CA GLY A 282 -4.93 8.00 -2.15
C GLY A 282 -5.84 7.98 -0.93
N THR A 283 -6.40 9.15 -0.58
CA THR A 283 -7.49 9.32 0.39
C THR A 283 -8.69 8.43 0.11
N GLU A 284 -9.24 8.41 -1.11
CA GLU A 284 -10.40 7.58 -1.44
C GLU A 284 -10.08 6.09 -1.36
N HIS A 285 -8.89 5.68 -1.82
CA HIS A 285 -8.42 4.30 -1.65
C HIS A 285 -8.34 3.89 -0.17
N LYS A 286 -7.79 4.76 0.68
CA LYS A 286 -7.73 4.56 2.14
C LYS A 286 -9.14 4.50 2.74
N ARG A 287 -10.05 5.41 2.38
CA ARG A 287 -11.45 5.41 2.83
C ARG A 287 -12.21 4.13 2.44
N GLN A 288 -12.07 3.68 1.19
CA GLN A 288 -12.70 2.45 0.71
C GLN A 288 -12.12 1.22 1.40
N SER A 289 -10.80 1.19 1.64
CA SER A 289 -10.14 0.08 2.33
C SER A 289 -10.61 -0.02 3.79
N LEU A 290 -10.67 1.10 4.52
CA LEU A 290 -11.22 1.15 5.88
C LEU A 290 -12.69 0.73 5.94
N SER A 291 -13.51 1.26 5.02
CA SER A 291 -14.93 0.91 4.93
C SER A 291 -15.14 -0.59 4.64
N ARG A 292 -14.30 -1.17 3.77
CA ARG A 292 -14.33 -2.60 3.46
C ARG A 292 -13.95 -3.45 4.69
N LEU A 293 -12.87 -3.08 5.39
CA LEU A 293 -12.45 -3.79 6.60
C LEU A 293 -13.54 -3.75 7.68
N ALA A 294 -14.14 -2.58 7.92
CA ALA A 294 -15.24 -2.45 8.88
C ALA A 294 -16.46 -3.30 8.50
N ALA A 295 -16.80 -3.37 7.21
CA ALA A 295 -17.91 -4.20 6.73
C ALA A 295 -17.62 -5.70 6.90
N HIS A 296 -16.38 -6.13 6.61
CA HIS A 296 -15.96 -7.53 6.71
C HIS A 296 -15.82 -8.04 8.14
N TYR A 297 -15.65 -7.13 9.10
CA TYR A 297 -15.37 -7.46 10.48
C TYR A 297 -16.24 -6.64 11.43
N PRO A 298 -17.57 -6.83 11.38
CA PRO A 298 -18.50 -6.07 12.21
C PRO A 298 -18.19 -6.28 13.69
N GLY A 299 -18.22 -5.18 14.46
CA GLY A 299 -17.93 -5.19 15.91
C GLY A 299 -16.45 -5.25 16.28
N ARG A 300 -15.52 -5.29 15.31
CA ARG A 300 -14.08 -5.18 15.58
C ARG A 300 -13.66 -3.72 15.68
N ARG A 301 -12.74 -3.45 16.61
CA ARG A 301 -12.13 -2.13 16.80
C ARG A 301 -10.73 -2.11 16.22
N PHE A 302 -10.41 -1.03 15.53
CA PHE A 302 -9.12 -0.81 14.89
C PHE A 302 -8.29 0.25 15.63
N VAL A 303 -7.00 0.00 15.78
CA VAL A 303 -6.00 1.04 16.00
C VAL A 303 -5.54 1.49 14.61
N LEU A 304 -5.77 2.76 14.29
CA LEU A 304 -5.38 3.38 13.02
C LEU A 304 -4.05 4.10 13.22
N ILE A 305 -3.02 3.73 12.45
CA ILE A 305 -1.69 4.33 12.57
C ILE A 305 -1.30 4.97 11.24
N GLY A 306 -0.85 6.22 11.28
CA GLY A 306 -0.40 6.97 10.10
C GLY A 306 0.57 8.09 10.50
N ASP A 307 0.85 8.98 9.55
CA ASP A 307 1.77 10.12 9.74
C ASP A 307 1.10 11.48 9.44
N SER A 308 1.74 12.56 9.89
CA SER A 308 1.29 13.95 9.65
C SER A 308 1.58 14.48 8.24
N GLY A 309 2.43 13.81 7.46
CA GLY A 309 2.81 14.24 6.11
C GLY A 309 1.75 13.96 5.05
N GLN A 310 0.82 13.05 5.35
CA GLN A 310 -0.29 12.68 4.45
C GLN A 310 -1.66 13.14 4.95
N ARG A 311 -2.69 12.78 4.19
CA ARG A 311 -4.10 13.04 4.55
C ARG A 311 -4.66 12.03 5.57
N ASP A 312 -3.80 11.29 6.25
CA ASP A 312 -4.17 10.24 7.21
C ASP A 312 -4.91 10.78 8.43
N PRO A 313 -4.47 11.89 9.07
CA PRO A 313 -5.17 12.48 10.21
C PRO A 313 -6.65 12.72 9.89
N TYR A 314 -6.93 13.33 8.74
CA TYR A 314 -8.28 13.66 8.29
C TYR A 314 -9.06 12.41 7.88
N THR A 315 -8.42 11.47 7.16
CA THR A 315 -9.09 10.24 6.69
C THR A 315 -9.52 9.37 7.86
N TYR A 316 -8.66 9.20 8.86
CA TYR A 316 -8.95 8.42 10.05
C TYR A 316 -9.96 9.12 10.95
N ALA A 317 -9.88 10.44 11.10
CA ALA A 317 -10.86 11.22 11.85
C ALA A 317 -12.26 11.14 11.21
N GLU A 318 -12.39 11.31 9.90
CA GLU A 318 -13.66 11.15 9.19
C GLU A 318 -14.24 9.75 9.38
N PHE A 319 -13.39 8.71 9.27
CA PHE A 319 -13.81 7.34 9.49
C PHE A 319 -14.29 7.10 10.93
N ALA A 320 -13.57 7.61 11.92
CA ALA A 320 -13.95 7.49 13.33
C ALA A 320 -15.24 8.25 13.66
N LYS A 321 -15.49 9.42 13.05
CA LYS A 321 -16.77 10.12 13.21
C LYS A 321 -17.93 9.33 12.61
N ALA A 322 -17.70 8.67 11.48
CA ALA A 322 -18.74 7.87 10.81
C ALA A 322 -18.99 6.52 11.49
N ARG A 323 -17.97 5.95 12.16
CA ARG A 323 -18.00 4.62 12.80
C ARG A 323 -17.21 4.61 14.12
N PRO A 324 -17.68 5.35 15.15
CA PRO A 324 -16.95 5.46 16.41
C PRO A 324 -16.77 4.11 17.12
N GLU A 325 -17.72 3.19 16.94
CA GLU A 325 -17.66 1.83 17.48
C GLU A 325 -16.57 0.96 16.84
N SER A 326 -16.08 1.34 15.65
CA SER A 326 -15.06 0.60 14.91
C SER A 326 -13.63 1.09 15.21
N VAL A 327 -13.44 2.16 16.00
CA VAL A 327 -12.11 2.74 16.25
C VAL A 327 -11.76 2.67 17.73
N ALA A 328 -10.61 2.06 18.04
CA ALA A 328 -10.02 2.03 19.37
C ALA A 328 -9.17 3.27 19.63
N ALA A 329 -8.30 3.60 18.69
CA ALA A 329 -7.40 4.75 18.75
C ALA A 329 -6.94 5.14 17.34
N ILE A 330 -6.59 6.41 17.17
CA ILE A 330 -5.88 6.95 16.01
C ILE A 330 -4.54 7.47 16.51
N ILE A 331 -3.44 6.92 16.02
CA ILE A 331 -2.08 7.35 16.32
C ILE A 331 -1.48 7.98 15.06
N ILE A 332 -1.22 9.28 15.11
CA ILE A 332 -0.55 10.01 14.03
C ILE A 332 0.84 10.39 14.51
N VAL A 333 1.87 9.88 13.83
CA VAL A 333 3.27 10.20 14.14
C VAL A 333 3.70 11.46 13.38
N ASP A 334 4.34 12.38 14.09
CA ASP A 334 4.90 13.58 13.48
C ASP A 334 6.13 13.27 12.62
N VAL A 335 6.09 13.66 11.34
CA VAL A 335 7.25 13.56 10.42
C VAL A 335 8.09 14.84 10.36
N GLY A 336 7.76 15.85 11.17
CA GLY A 336 8.58 17.05 11.39
C GLY A 336 8.43 18.11 10.30
N LEU A 337 7.30 18.15 9.61
CA LEU A 337 6.96 19.20 8.66
C LEU A 337 6.16 20.30 9.38
N ALA A 338 6.85 21.37 9.81
CA ALA A 338 6.35 22.35 10.78
C ALA A 338 4.92 22.86 10.49
N GLU A 339 4.62 23.27 9.25
CA GLU A 339 3.28 23.76 8.88
C GLU A 339 2.20 22.68 9.03
N GLN A 340 2.47 21.45 8.59
CA GLN A 340 1.55 20.32 8.73
C GLN A 340 1.40 19.89 10.19
N SER A 341 2.48 19.90 10.97
CA SER A 341 2.46 19.54 12.40
C SER A 341 1.61 20.53 13.20
N GLU A 342 1.71 21.84 12.91
CA GLU A 342 0.87 22.88 13.53
C GLU A 342 -0.61 22.69 13.16
N GLU A 343 -0.91 22.43 11.88
CA GLU A 343 -2.29 22.21 11.44
C GLU A 343 -2.91 20.96 12.09
N VAL A 344 -2.18 19.84 12.10
CA VAL A 344 -2.64 18.59 12.72
C VAL A 344 -2.81 18.75 14.23
N SER A 345 -1.89 19.46 14.90
CA SER A 345 -2.01 19.75 16.33
C SER A 345 -3.26 20.56 16.65
N ALA A 346 -3.49 21.67 15.95
CA ALA A 346 -4.68 22.50 16.15
C ALA A 346 -5.98 21.73 15.85
N HIS A 347 -5.97 20.87 14.83
CA HIS A 347 -7.12 20.04 14.50
C HIS A 347 -7.36 18.93 15.56
N SER A 348 -6.29 18.38 16.15
CA SER A 348 -6.38 17.30 17.13
C SER A 348 -7.18 17.69 18.38
N GLU A 349 -6.99 18.91 18.89
CA GLU A 349 -7.71 19.40 20.08
C GLU A 349 -9.23 19.40 19.86
N HIS A 350 -9.66 19.81 18.66
CA HIS A 350 -11.07 19.81 18.29
C HIS A 350 -11.62 18.38 18.14
N LEU A 351 -10.88 17.47 17.51
CA LEU A 351 -11.28 16.08 17.35
C LEU A 351 -11.42 15.37 18.71
N ILE A 352 -10.50 15.61 19.63
CA ILE A 352 -10.54 15.05 20.98
C ILE A 352 -11.75 15.61 21.74
N ALA A 353 -12.04 16.91 21.62
CA ALA A 353 -13.22 17.53 22.23
C ALA A 353 -14.55 16.95 21.69
N GLU A 354 -14.56 16.47 20.44
CA GLU A 354 -15.69 15.75 19.83
C GLU A 354 -15.74 14.26 20.18
N GLY A 355 -14.82 13.75 21.01
CA GLY A 355 -14.78 12.36 21.47
C GLY A 355 -14.11 11.39 20.49
N VAL A 356 -13.40 11.88 19.47
CA VAL A 356 -12.57 11.03 18.60
C VAL A 356 -11.32 10.61 19.38
N PRO A 357 -10.95 9.32 19.44
CA PRO A 357 -9.78 8.84 20.18
C PRO A 357 -8.48 9.12 19.38
N PHE A 358 -8.18 10.40 19.20
CA PHE A 358 -7.11 10.90 18.34
C PHE A 358 -5.88 11.29 19.15
N HIS A 359 -4.71 10.81 18.74
CA HIS A 359 -3.42 11.05 19.40
C HIS A 359 -2.38 11.46 18.36
N PHE A 360 -1.97 12.73 18.40
CA PHE A 360 -0.81 13.21 17.66
C PHE A 360 0.43 13.07 18.53
N VAL A 361 1.44 12.33 18.06
CA VAL A 361 2.61 11.95 18.86
C VAL A 361 3.89 12.30 18.12
N ALA A 362 4.92 12.66 18.88
CA ALA A 362 6.22 13.00 18.31
C ALA A 362 6.93 11.77 17.73
N ASP A 363 6.79 10.60 18.37
CA ASP A 363 7.45 9.37 17.94
C ASP A 363 6.85 8.08 18.54
N ALA A 364 7.45 6.93 18.19
CA ALA A 364 7.02 5.61 18.64
C ALA A 364 7.01 5.43 20.16
N ARG A 365 7.84 6.17 20.92
CA ARG A 365 7.92 6.05 22.39
C ARG A 365 6.69 6.63 23.04
N GLU A 366 6.27 7.81 22.59
CA GLU A 366 5.03 8.44 23.06
C GLU A 366 3.80 7.61 22.67
N ALA A 367 3.78 7.08 21.44
CA ALA A 367 2.76 6.12 21.01
C ALA A 367 2.70 4.90 21.94
N ALA A 368 3.84 4.35 22.36
CA ALA A 368 3.90 3.20 23.26
C ALA A 368 3.27 3.50 24.63
N VAL A 369 3.53 4.68 25.20
CA VAL A 369 2.93 5.09 26.48
C VAL A 369 1.40 5.13 26.35
N ILE A 370 0.89 5.82 25.34
CA ILE A 370 -0.56 5.95 25.10
C ILE A 370 -1.22 4.56 24.92
N LEU A 371 -0.62 3.70 24.11
CA LEU A 371 -1.15 2.36 23.84
C LEU A 371 -1.07 1.44 25.07
N ALA A 372 -0.10 1.64 25.97
CA ALA A 372 -0.03 0.93 27.24
C ALA A 372 -1.11 1.43 28.22
N ASP A 373 -1.34 2.74 28.29
CA ASP A 373 -2.40 3.35 29.12
C ASP A 373 -3.81 2.89 28.68
N MET A 374 -3.99 2.63 27.38
CA MET A 374 -5.19 2.00 26.82
C MET A 374 -5.28 0.48 27.02
N GLU A 375 -4.28 -0.10 27.68
CA GLU A 375 -4.15 -1.53 27.90
C GLU A 375 -4.15 -2.35 26.59
N LEU A 376 -3.50 -1.83 25.54
CA LEU A 376 -3.36 -2.51 24.24
C LEU A 376 -1.98 -3.18 24.09
N ILE A 377 -0.99 -2.69 24.82
CA ILE A 377 0.33 -3.32 24.97
C ILE A 377 0.71 -3.35 26.45
N THR A 378 1.78 -4.07 26.81
CA THR A 378 2.26 -4.12 28.20
C THR A 378 3.17 -2.93 28.53
N THR A 379 3.33 -2.61 29.81
CA THR A 379 4.26 -1.56 30.26
C THR A 379 5.71 -1.88 29.91
N GLU A 380 6.13 -3.16 29.94
CA GLU A 380 7.48 -3.59 29.52
C GLU A 380 7.75 -3.30 28.04
N SER A 381 6.68 -3.22 27.22
CA SER A 381 6.81 -2.89 25.81
C SER A 381 7.27 -1.44 25.60
N ILE A 382 7.00 -0.53 26.54
CA ILE A 382 7.46 0.87 26.48
C ILE A 382 8.99 0.92 26.48
N ASP A 383 9.63 0.21 27.41
CA ASP A 383 11.09 0.16 27.51
C ASP A 383 11.72 -0.50 26.27
N ALA A 384 11.08 -1.54 25.74
CA ALA A 384 11.54 -2.20 24.53
C ALA A 384 11.51 -1.25 23.31
N VAL A 385 10.45 -0.45 23.18
CA VAL A 385 10.32 0.55 22.12
C VAL A 385 11.34 1.67 22.30
N ALA A 386 11.51 2.20 23.51
CA ALA A 386 12.51 3.23 23.81
C ALA A 386 13.94 2.76 23.50
N GLY A 387 14.29 1.54 23.88
CA GLY A 387 15.59 0.95 23.56
C GLY A 387 15.77 0.75 22.05
N ALA A 388 14.73 0.37 21.30
CA ALA A 388 14.81 0.23 19.85
C ALA A 388 14.94 1.59 19.14
N TYR A 389 14.26 2.61 19.63
CA TYR A 389 14.35 3.98 19.13
C TYR A 389 15.79 4.51 19.22
N GLN A 390 16.46 4.32 20.35
CA GLN A 390 17.85 4.77 20.58
C GLN A 390 18.90 4.07 19.70
N ARG A 391 18.60 2.88 19.18
CA ARG A 391 19.50 2.08 18.33
C ARG A 391 19.32 2.31 16.82
N SER A 392 18.27 3.02 16.43
CA SER A 392 17.90 3.27 15.02
C SER A 392 18.60 4.53 14.52
#